data_AF-A0A969XLP2-F1
#
_entry.id   AF-A0A969XLP2-F1
#
_cell.length_a   1.000
_cell.length_b   1.000
_cell.length_c   1.000
_cell.angle_alpha   90.00
_cell.angle_beta   90.00
_cell.angle_gamma   90.00
#
_symmetry.space_group_name_H-M   'P 1'
#
loop_
_entity.id
_entity.type
_entity.pdbx_description
1 polymer ?
#
loop_
_entity_poly.entity_id
_entity_poly.type
_entity_poly.pdbx_seq_one_letter_code
_entity_poly.pdbx_strand_id
1 'polypeptide(L)'
;AVTGSIPQDPEDQSEPYWWWRWTWYEHQNLRDQRAEAFTSLLWEGIHTYTYVTRATTPGDYVVPPARAEEMYAPETFGRSGTDRVIVE
;
A
#
# COMPACT_ATOMS: atom_id res chain seq x y z
N ALA A 1 -14.67 0.83 -3.19
CA ALA A 1 -13.46 0.15 -3.67
C ALA A 1 -13.83 -0.88 -4.74
N VAL A 2 -13.39 -0.67 -5.98
CA VAL A 2 -13.58 -1.65 -7.06
C VAL A 2 -12.42 -2.64 -6.99
N THR A 3 -12.67 -3.85 -6.48
CA THR A 3 -11.74 -4.97 -6.59
C THR A 3 -11.85 -5.56 -8.01
N GLY A 4 -11.17 -4.93 -8.96
CA GLY A 4 -10.96 -5.50 -10.28
C GLY A 4 -9.85 -6.56 -10.26
N SER A 5 -9.77 -7.39 -11.29
CA SER A 5 -8.59 -8.24 -11.51
C SER A 5 -7.36 -7.36 -11.72
N ILE A 6 -6.25 -7.73 -11.07
CA ILE A 6 -4.94 -7.11 -11.28
C ILE A 6 -4.53 -7.42 -12.73
N PRO A 7 -4.17 -6.41 -13.55
CA PRO A 7 -3.66 -6.65 -14.89
C PRO A 7 -2.41 -7.53 -14.83
N GLN A 8 -2.36 -8.59 -15.63
CA GLN A 8 -1.15 -9.40 -15.76
C GLN A 8 -0.26 -8.78 -16.83
N ASP A 9 0.94 -8.36 -16.43
CA ASP A 9 1.96 -7.87 -17.36
C ASP A 9 2.73 -9.08 -17.94
N PRO A 10 2.72 -9.27 -19.28
CA PRO A 10 3.36 -10.41 -19.92
C PRO A 10 4.90 -10.40 -19.87
N GLU A 11 5.56 -9.27 -19.57
CA GLU A 11 7.01 -9.20 -19.34
C GLU A 11 7.40 -9.26 -17.86
N ASP A 12 6.42 -9.30 -16.95
CA ASP A 12 6.68 -9.37 -15.52
C ASP A 12 7.20 -10.77 -15.15
N GLN A 13 8.53 -10.86 -15.01
CA GLN A 13 9.22 -12.02 -14.47
C GLN A 13 9.10 -12.10 -12.95
N SER A 14 8.29 -11.26 -12.29
CA SER A 14 7.96 -11.44 -10.89
C SER A 14 7.17 -12.75 -10.75
N GLU A 15 7.86 -13.75 -10.18
CA GLU A 15 7.33 -15.08 -9.91
C GLU A 15 5.89 -14.97 -9.38
N PRO A 16 4.88 -15.56 -10.06
CA PRO A 16 3.47 -15.35 -9.76
C PRO A 16 3.14 -15.91 -8.38
N TYR A 17 3.23 -15.08 -7.34
CA TYR A 17 2.71 -15.27 -5.97
C TYR A 17 2.72 -16.73 -5.48
N TRP A 18 3.82 -17.47 -5.72
CA TRP A 18 3.74 -18.94 -5.78
C TRP A 18 3.83 -19.68 -4.43
N TRP A 19 3.57 -18.98 -3.35
CA TRP A 19 3.48 -19.57 -2.02
C TRP A 19 2.69 -18.64 -1.12
N TRP A 20 1.98 -19.20 -0.15
CA TRP A 20 1.35 -18.53 0.97
C TRP A 20 2.32 -17.57 1.71
N ARG A 21 2.55 -16.36 1.18
CA ARG A 21 3.28 -15.31 1.88
C ARG A 21 2.51 -15.05 3.17
N TRP A 22 3.12 -15.43 4.28
CA TRP A 22 2.77 -14.88 5.58
C TRP A 22 2.90 -13.36 5.47
N THR A 23 1.78 -12.69 5.24
CA THR A 23 1.73 -11.23 5.31
C THR A 23 1.94 -10.86 6.77
N TRP A 24 2.77 -9.86 7.01
CA TRP A 24 3.04 -9.38 8.37
C TRP A 24 1.82 -8.68 8.99
N TYR A 25 0.87 -8.26 8.16
CA TYR A 25 -0.40 -7.65 8.57
C TYR A 25 -1.50 -8.70 8.74
N GLU A 26 -2.34 -8.48 9.75
CA GLU A 26 -3.49 -9.30 10.09
C GLU A 26 -4.76 -8.80 9.39
N HIS A 27 -4.83 -7.49 9.12
CA HIS A 27 -5.98 -6.88 8.47
C HIS A 27 -5.54 -5.86 7.41
N GLN A 28 -6.26 -5.83 6.31
CA GLN A 28 -6.07 -4.88 5.22
C GLN A 28 -7.40 -4.19 4.92
N ASN A 29 -7.37 -2.87 4.80
CA ASN A 29 -8.52 -2.06 4.44
C ASN A 29 -8.19 -1.23 3.19
N LEU A 30 -8.79 -1.60 2.07
CA LEU A 30 -8.66 -0.87 0.80
C LEU A 30 -9.86 0.05 0.63
N ARG A 31 -9.64 1.34 0.88
CA ARG A 31 -10.63 2.40 0.70
C ARG A 31 -10.35 3.16 -0.59
N ASP A 32 -11.34 3.91 -1.05
CA ASP A 32 -11.20 4.71 -2.27
C ASP A 32 -10.14 5.82 -2.13
N GLN A 33 -9.93 6.31 -0.91
CA GLN A 33 -9.02 7.42 -0.61
C GLN A 33 -7.67 6.98 -0.02
N ARG A 34 -7.55 5.73 0.45
CA ARG A 34 -6.34 5.21 1.12
C ARG A 34 -6.33 3.69 1.23
N ALA A 35 -5.13 3.13 1.28
CA ALA A 35 -4.90 1.73 1.62
C ALA A 35 -4.27 1.64 3.02
N GLU A 36 -4.82 0.80 3.88
CA GLU A 36 -4.37 0.62 5.27
C GLU A 36 -4.05 -0.85 5.55
N ALA A 37 -3.00 -1.10 6.31
CA ALA A 37 -2.62 -2.41 6.80
C ALA A 37 -2.44 -2.33 8.32
N PHE A 38 -2.98 -3.31 9.05
CA PHE A 38 -2.97 -3.35 10.51
C PHE A 38 -2.37 -4.67 10.98
N THR A 39 -1.62 -4.59 12.07
CA THR A 39 -1.12 -5.75 12.80
C THR A 39 -1.16 -5.45 14.29
N SER A 40 -1.41 -6.47 15.11
CA SER A 40 -1.40 -6.33 16.57
C SER A 40 0.01 -6.09 17.13
N LEU A 41 1.02 -6.67 16.47
CA LEU A 41 2.42 -6.57 16.87
C LEU A 41 3.32 -6.54 15.64
N LEU A 42 4.19 -5.53 15.57
CA LEU A 42 5.20 -5.40 14.51
C LEU A 42 6.59 -5.50 15.13
N TRP A 43 7.29 -6.60 14.84
CA TRP A 43 8.68 -6.77 15.27
C TRP A 43 9.62 -5.84 14.52
N GLU A 44 10.80 -5.60 15.10
CA GLU A 44 11.87 -4.85 14.44
C GLU A 44 12.21 -5.46 13.07
N GLY A 45 12.45 -4.60 12.08
CA GLY A 45 12.79 -5.03 10.72
C GLY A 45 12.17 -4.15 9.64
N ILE A 46 12.38 -4.59 8.40
CA ILE A 46 11.83 -3.94 7.20
C ILE A 46 10.62 -4.73 6.74
N HIS A 47 9.46 -4.06 6.72
CA HIS A 47 8.20 -4.65 6.30
C HIS A 47 7.74 -4.02 4.99
N THR A 48 7.59 -4.84 3.95
CA THR A 48 7.14 -4.38 2.64
C THR A 48 5.63 -4.57 2.51
N TYR A 49 4.94 -3.51 2.11
CA TYR A 49 3.52 -3.55 1.76
C TYR A 49 3.35 -3.06 0.32
N THR A 50 2.76 -3.92 -0.51
CA THR A 50 2.55 -3.66 -1.93
C THR A 50 1.07 -3.71 -2.22
N TYR A 51 0.57 -2.72 -2.96
CA TYR A 51 -0.80 -2.68 -3.46
C TYR A 51 -0.82 -2.15 -4.87
N VAL A 52 -1.83 -2.54 -5.65
CA VAL A 52 -2.02 -2.09 -7.02
C VAL A 52 -3.13 -1.04 -7.04
N THR A 53 -2.93 0.02 -7.81
CA THR A 53 -3.94 1.05 -8.08
C THR A 53 -4.05 1.32 -9.58
N ARG A 54 -5.22 1.78 -10.02
CA ARG A 54 -5.47 2.16 -11.41
C ARG A 54 -5.70 3.67 -11.46
N ALA A 55 -4.90 4.36 -12.28
CA ALA A 55 -5.12 5.76 -12.59
C ALA A 55 -6.32 5.88 -13.56
N THR A 56 -7.32 6.70 -13.21
CA THR A 56 -8.60 6.76 -13.94
C THR A 56 -8.93 8.14 -14.50
N THR A 57 -8.58 9.22 -13.79
CA THR A 57 -8.93 10.59 -14.18
C THR A 57 -7.66 11.39 -14.45
N PRO A 58 -7.46 11.90 -15.69
CA PRO A 58 -6.30 12.71 -16.02
C PRO A 58 -6.18 13.97 -15.16
N GLY A 59 -4.95 14.33 -14.79
CA GLY A 59 -4.68 15.47 -13.92
C GLY A 59 -3.33 15.39 -13.18
N ASP A 60 -2.99 16.47 -12.50
CA ASP A 60 -1.81 16.59 -11.64
C ASP A 60 -2.24 16.53 -10.17
N TYR A 61 -1.76 15.51 -9.45
CA TYR A 61 -2.17 15.20 -8.10
C TYR A 61 -0.98 15.22 -7.14
N VAL A 62 -1.22 15.72 -5.93
CA VAL A 62 -0.28 15.64 -4.81
C VAL A 62 -0.50 14.32 -4.07
N VAL A 63 0.54 13.50 -3.97
CA VAL A 63 0.50 12.21 -3.29
C VAL A 63 0.65 12.45 -1.78
N PRO A 64 -0.35 12.07 -0.96
CA PRO A 64 -0.23 12.19 0.48
C PRO A 64 0.93 11.30 0.98
N PRO A 65 1.73 11.77 1.96
CA PRO A 65 2.82 10.96 2.49
C PRO A 65 2.29 9.69 3.14
N ALA A 66 3.02 8.58 2.97
CA ALA A 66 2.75 7.36 3.70
C ALA A 66 2.96 7.61 5.19
N ARG A 67 2.03 7.14 6.03
CA ARG A 67 2.07 7.29 7.49
C ARG A 67 2.02 5.92 8.14
N ALA A 68 2.90 5.69 9.10
CA ALA A 68 2.88 4.55 10.00
C ALA A 68 2.84 5.07 11.43
N GLU A 69 1.94 4.55 12.26
CA GLU A 69 1.79 4.97 13.65
C GLU A 69 1.34 3.80 14.53
N GLU A 70 1.66 3.85 15.81
CA GLU A 70 1.08 2.95 16.80
C GLU A 70 -0.32 3.46 17.19
N MET A 71 -1.34 2.62 17.02
CA MET A 71 -2.74 3.01 17.28
C MET A 71 -2.98 3.47 18.74
N TYR A 72 -2.20 2.96 19.69
CA TYR A 72 -2.35 3.23 21.12
C TYR A 72 -1.21 4.08 21.72
N ALA A 73 -0.27 4.53 20.89
CA ALA A 73 0.81 5.47 21.25
C ALA A 73 1.09 6.39 20.06
N PRO A 74 0.16 7.31 19.73
CA PRO A 74 0.20 8.11 18.50
C PRO A 74 1.40 9.07 18.39
N GLU A 75 2.11 9.32 19.49
CA GLU A 75 3.41 10.00 19.51
C GLU A 75 4.50 9.24 18.75
N THR A 76 4.37 7.92 18.63
CA THR A 76 5.26 7.04 17.87
C THR A 76 4.72 6.92 16.44
N PHE A 77 5.20 7.81 15.56
CA PHE A 77 4.83 7.77 14.15
C PHE A 77 5.99 8.13 13.22
N GLY A 78 5.91 7.63 12.00
CA GLY A 78 6.76 7.99 10.87
C GLY A 78 5.92 8.48 9.70
N ARG A 79 6.48 9.37 8.88
CA ARG A 79 5.89 9.78 7.61
C ARG A 79 6.93 9.86 6.51
N SER A 80 6.56 9.49 5.29
CA SER A 80 7.39 9.73 4.12
C SER A 80 7.34 11.20 3.68
N GLY A 81 8.13 11.54 2.66
CA GLY A 81 7.92 12.76 1.89
C GLY A 81 6.61 12.71 1.09
N THR A 82 6.17 13.89 0.67
CA THR A 82 5.10 14.07 -0.33
C THR A 82 5.69 13.88 -1.72
N ASP A 83 4.88 13.38 -2.64
CA ASP A 83 5.25 13.22 -4.06
C ASP A 83 4.19 13.87 -4.97
N ARG A 84 4.45 13.94 -6.28
CA ARG A 84 3.46 14.37 -7.29
C ARG A 84 3.32 13.32 -8.38
N VAL A 85 2.09 13.07 -8.78
CA VAL A 85 1.76 12.11 -9.84
C VAL A 85 0.92 12.81 -10.90
N ILE A 86 1.32 12.64 -12.15
CA ILE A 86 0.58 13.08 -13.33
C ILE A 86 -0.11 11.86 -13.91
N VAL A 87 -1.42 11.96 -14.11
CA VAL A 87 -2.23 10.96 -14.82
C VAL A 87 -2.52 11.52 -16.21
N GLU A 88 -2.15 10.77 -17.24
CA GLU A 88 -2.37 11.08 -18.66
C GLU A 88 -3.62 10.39 -19.21
#